data_AF-A0A7D6V937-F1
#
_entry.id   AF-A0A7D6V937-F1
#
_cell.length_a   1.000
_cell.length_b   1.000
_cell.length_c   1.000
_cell.angle_alpha   90.00
_cell.angle_beta   90.00
_cell.angle_gamma   90.00
#
_symmetry.space_group_name_H-M   'P 1'
#
loop_
_entity.id
_entity.type
_entity.pdbx_description
1 polymer ?
#
loop_
_entity_poly.entity_id
_entity_poly.type
_entity_poly.pdbx_seq_one_letter_code
_entity_poly.pdbx_strand_id
1 'polypeptide(L)'
;MRTLLVVLVVLVGLGAAADFGAGAYADNAAAEAMRNTANLGSDPEVEIRGFPFLTQVAGGKYDNIEVRAKGVGTEEFGFVDVEANLYGASIPFSDISKRELHRVEVDRLVTTVRFDASRPLVLLDVAGLLPFGVVPTGLDFQNGQVVVTGTGSNVTVDIDALKSQR
;
A
#
# COMPACT_ATOMS: atom_id res chain seq x y z
N MET A 1 42.41 -9.86 15.46
CA MET A 1 41.73 -8.79 14.67
C MET A 1 41.18 -9.29 13.34
N ARG A 2 41.98 -9.90 12.43
CA ARG A 2 41.48 -10.40 11.13
C ARG A 2 40.29 -11.36 11.22
N THR A 3 40.35 -12.38 12.08
CA THR A 3 39.25 -13.36 12.24
C THR A 3 37.96 -12.71 12.74
N LEU A 4 38.08 -11.73 13.65
CA LEU A 4 36.93 -11.04 14.24
C LEU A 4 36.23 -10.13 13.21
N LEU A 5 37.00 -9.47 12.35
CA LEU A 5 36.47 -8.72 11.20
C LEU A 5 35.77 -9.63 10.19
N VAL A 6 36.36 -10.79 9.86
CA VAL A 6 35.74 -11.75 8.94
C VAL A 6 34.42 -12.27 9.50
N VAL A 7 34.38 -12.66 10.78
CA VAL A 7 33.15 -13.09 11.44
C VAL A 7 32.09 -11.99 11.44
N LEU A 8 32.48 -10.75 11.74
CA LEU A 8 31.55 -9.61 11.72
C LEU A 8 30.95 -9.39 10.32
N VAL A 9 31.78 -9.41 9.27
CA VAL A 9 31.32 -9.25 7.89
C VAL A 9 30.36 -10.38 7.48
N VAL A 10 30.66 -11.63 7.85
CA VAL A 10 29.77 -12.76 7.60
C VAL A 10 28.44 -12.59 8.31
N LEU A 11 28.44 -12.18 9.58
CA LEU A 11 27.20 -11.94 10.34
C LEU A 11 26.37 -10.81 9.75
N VAL A 12 27.00 -9.70 9.35
CA VAL A 12 26.31 -8.59 8.66
C VAL A 12 25.72 -9.07 7.33
N GLY A 13 26.49 -9.84 6.55
CA GLY A 13 26.02 -10.40 5.29
C GLY A 13 24.83 -11.35 5.44
N LEU A 14 24.88 -12.26 6.43
CA LEU A 14 23.77 -13.15 6.76
C LEU A 14 22.54 -12.38 7.25
N GLY A 15 22.75 -11.35 8.08
CA GLY A 15 21.68 -10.47 8.55
C GLY A 15 20.97 -9.76 7.40
N ALA A 16 21.73 -9.18 6.46
CA ALA A 16 21.16 -8.52 5.29
C ALA A 16 20.40 -9.51 4.37
N ALA A 17 20.92 -10.73 4.19
CA ALA A 17 20.23 -11.76 3.41
C ALA A 17 18.90 -12.19 4.06
N ALA A 18 18.89 -12.34 5.39
CA ALA A 18 17.67 -12.67 6.14
C ALA A 18 16.63 -11.54 6.05
N ASP A 19 17.08 -10.28 6.15
CA ASP A 19 16.23 -9.09 6.04
C ASP A 19 15.54 -9.01 4.67
N PHE A 20 16.31 -9.19 3.59
CA PHE A 20 15.78 -9.20 2.23
C PHE A 20 14.78 -10.34 2.00
N GLY A 21 15.09 -11.55 2.49
CA GLY A 21 14.19 -12.70 2.38
C GLY A 21 12.88 -12.50 3.15
N ALA A 22 12.95 -11.87 4.33
CA ALA A 22 11.77 -11.57 5.14
C ALA A 22 10.86 -10.54 4.46
N GLY A 23 11.42 -9.48 3.87
CA GLY A 23 10.65 -8.48 3.11
C GLY A 23 9.91 -9.12 1.93
N ALA A 24 10.62 -9.88 1.08
CA ALA A 24 10.01 -10.55 -0.06
C ALA A 24 8.91 -11.56 0.34
N TYR A 25 9.06 -12.22 1.50
CA TYR A 25 7.99 -13.08 2.02
C TYR A 25 6.76 -12.27 2.48
N ALA A 26 6.99 -11.14 3.15
CA ALA A 26 5.93 -10.27 3.63
C ALA A 26 5.12 -9.64 2.48
N ASP A 27 5.77 -9.25 1.39
CA ASP A 27 5.14 -8.74 0.17
C ASP A 27 4.08 -9.72 -0.37
N ASN A 28 4.48 -10.98 -0.55
CA ASN A 28 3.58 -12.04 -1.03
C ASN A 28 2.42 -12.31 -0.05
N ALA A 29 2.71 -12.38 1.26
CA ALA A 29 1.70 -12.61 2.27
C ALA A 29 0.68 -11.44 2.34
N ALA A 30 1.14 -10.20 2.18
CA ALA A 30 0.28 -9.02 2.15
C ALA A 30 -0.61 -9.00 0.90
N ALA A 31 -0.05 -9.31 -0.27
CA ALA A 31 -0.80 -9.45 -1.51
C ALA A 31 -1.91 -10.52 -1.40
N GLU A 32 -1.59 -11.68 -0.83
CA GLU A 32 -2.57 -12.76 -0.61
C GLU A 32 -3.67 -12.37 0.39
N ALA A 33 -3.32 -11.70 1.48
CA ALA A 33 -4.30 -11.19 2.45
C ALA A 33 -5.25 -10.15 1.83
N MET A 34 -4.73 -9.25 1.00
CA MET A 34 -5.54 -8.25 0.28
C MET A 34 -6.46 -8.89 -0.75
N ARG A 35 -5.97 -9.88 -1.51
CA ARG A 35 -6.78 -10.65 -2.48
C ARG A 35 -8.00 -11.30 -1.82
N ASN A 36 -7.85 -11.81 -0.61
CA ASN A 36 -8.94 -12.44 0.13
C ASN A 36 -9.98 -11.44 0.67
N THR A 37 -9.62 -10.15 0.74
CA THR A 37 -10.44 -9.10 1.36
C THR A 37 -11.17 -8.24 0.32
N ALA A 38 -10.56 -8.00 -0.84
CA ALA A 38 -11.13 -7.16 -1.90
C ALA A 38 -11.55 -8.00 -3.12
N ASN A 39 -12.71 -7.68 -3.73
CA ASN A 39 -13.20 -8.36 -4.94
C ASN A 39 -12.50 -7.80 -6.19
N LEU A 40 -11.19 -8.06 -6.30
CA LEU A 40 -10.30 -7.50 -7.31
C LEU A 40 -10.37 -8.32 -8.61
N GLY A 41 -10.33 -7.64 -9.76
CA GLY A 41 -10.27 -8.30 -11.08
C GLY A 41 -8.94 -9.02 -11.36
N SER A 42 -7.88 -8.70 -10.61
CA SER A 42 -6.58 -9.34 -10.67
C SER A 42 -5.89 -9.38 -9.31
N ASP A 43 -4.81 -10.16 -9.20
CA ASP A 43 -4.00 -10.22 -7.99
C ASP A 43 -3.38 -8.85 -7.69
N PRO A 44 -3.56 -8.30 -6.47
CA PRO A 44 -2.90 -7.07 -6.07
C PRO A 44 -1.42 -7.33 -5.86
N GLU A 45 -0.61 -6.30 -6.07
CA GLU A 45 0.81 -6.30 -5.77
C GLU A 45 1.05 -5.40 -4.57
N VAL A 46 1.79 -5.90 -3.60
CA VAL A 46 2.17 -5.16 -2.39
C VAL A 46 3.68 -5.24 -2.26
N GLU A 47 4.33 -4.09 -2.07
CA GLU A 47 5.77 -4.00 -1.90
C GLU A 47 6.07 -3.16 -0.65
N ILE A 48 6.66 -3.78 0.35
CA ILE A 48 7.09 -3.14 1.60
C ILE A 48 8.56 -2.75 1.43
N ARG A 49 8.80 -1.47 1.19
CA ARG A 49 10.14 -0.93 0.97
C ARG A 49 10.73 -0.41 2.29
N GLY A 50 12.06 -0.41 2.35
CA GLY A 50 12.84 0.13 3.46
C GLY A 50 13.83 -0.91 4.00
N PHE A 51 14.94 -0.45 4.57
CA PHE A 51 16.01 -1.31 5.06
C PHE A 51 16.58 -0.78 6.39
N PRO A 52 16.76 -1.63 7.42
CA PRO A 52 16.39 -3.05 7.47
C PRO A 52 14.88 -3.27 7.70
N PHE A 53 14.25 -4.15 6.92
CA PHE A 53 12.85 -4.54 7.06
C PHE A 53 12.52 -5.10 8.45
N LEU A 54 13.35 -5.96 9.01
CA LEU A 54 13.13 -6.57 10.32
C LEU A 54 13.10 -5.52 11.44
N THR A 55 13.86 -4.43 11.29
CA THR A 55 13.82 -3.30 12.23
C THR A 55 12.49 -2.54 12.15
N GLN A 56 11.96 -2.36 10.93
CA GLN A 56 10.65 -1.73 10.72
C GLN A 56 9.53 -2.58 11.33
N VAL A 57 9.54 -3.90 11.10
CA VAL A 57 8.59 -4.84 11.72
C VAL A 57 8.66 -4.77 13.24
N ALA A 58 9.87 -4.78 13.81
CA ALA A 58 10.04 -4.69 15.26
C ALA A 58 9.55 -3.36 15.84
N GLY A 59 9.70 -2.27 15.09
CA GLY A 59 9.19 -0.95 15.44
C GLY A 59 7.69 -0.76 15.17
N GLY A 60 7.07 -1.61 14.36
CA GLY A 60 5.69 -1.47 13.89
C GLY A 60 5.48 -0.25 12.99
N LYS A 61 6.55 0.34 12.43
CA LYS A 61 6.48 1.49 11.54
C LYS A 61 7.23 1.19 10.25
N TYR A 62 6.54 1.37 9.14
CA TYR A 62 7.00 1.00 7.80
C TYR A 62 7.23 2.28 6.98
N ASP A 63 8.41 2.38 6.38
CA ASP A 63 8.86 3.59 5.70
C ASP A 63 8.04 3.88 4.44
N ASN A 64 7.81 2.85 3.63
CA ASN A 64 6.98 2.95 2.43
C ASN A 64 6.34 1.59 2.11
N ILE A 65 5.00 1.57 2.05
CA ILE A 65 4.22 0.44 1.55
C ILE A 65 3.56 0.88 0.25
N GLU A 66 3.90 0.20 -0.84
CA GLU A 66 3.31 0.43 -2.14
C GLU A 66 2.30 -0.67 -2.44
N VAL A 67 1.10 -0.27 -2.84
CA VAL A 67 -0.01 -1.17 -3.15
C VAL A 67 -0.50 -0.84 -4.56
N ARG A 68 -0.53 -1.84 -5.44
CA ARG A 68 -1.06 -1.74 -6.81
C ARG A 68 -2.17 -2.75 -7.00
N ALA A 69 -3.36 -2.29 -7.34
CA ALA A 69 -4.52 -3.13 -7.62
C ALA A 69 -5.09 -2.74 -8.99
N LYS A 70 -5.26 -3.72 -9.88
CA LYS A 70 -5.80 -3.49 -11.22
C LYS A 70 -7.21 -4.04 -11.35
N GLY A 71 -8.02 -3.39 -12.18
CA GLY A 71 -9.39 -3.81 -12.42
C GLY A 71 -10.24 -3.89 -11.15
N VAL A 72 -10.13 -2.89 -10.28
CA VAL A 72 -10.98 -2.74 -9.09
C VAL A 72 -12.37 -2.32 -9.56
N GLY A 73 -13.39 -3.15 -9.30
CA GLY A 73 -14.76 -2.82 -9.63
C GLY A 73 -15.32 -1.73 -8.72
N THR A 74 -15.88 -0.69 -9.31
CA THR A 74 -16.54 0.44 -8.64
C THR A 74 -17.93 0.63 -9.24
N GLU A 75 -18.92 0.95 -8.42
CA GLU A 75 -20.31 1.13 -8.89
C GLU A 75 -20.44 2.34 -9.83
N GLU A 76 -19.73 3.42 -9.53
CA GLU A 76 -19.80 4.67 -10.28
C GLU A 76 -18.89 4.71 -11.53
N PHE A 77 -17.73 4.05 -11.48
CA PHE A 77 -16.68 4.21 -12.50
C PHE A 77 -16.32 2.91 -13.24
N GLY A 78 -16.96 1.79 -12.90
CA GLY A 78 -16.62 0.48 -13.47
C GLY A 78 -15.27 0.00 -12.97
N PHE A 79 -14.44 -0.57 -13.85
CA PHE A 79 -13.13 -1.07 -13.48
C PHE A 79 -12.07 0.03 -13.51
N VAL A 80 -11.35 0.20 -12.40
CA VAL A 80 -10.29 1.20 -12.26
C VAL A 80 -9.00 0.55 -11.76
N ASP A 81 -7.86 1.10 -12.16
CA ASP A 81 -6.57 0.74 -11.59
C ASP A 81 -6.22 1.71 -10.46
N VAL A 82 -5.80 1.18 -9.31
CA VAL A 82 -5.50 1.94 -8.10
C VAL A 82 -4.06 1.66 -7.67
N GLU A 83 -3.32 2.73 -7.43
CA GLU A 83 -2.00 2.70 -6.83
C GLU A 83 -2.01 3.57 -5.57
N ALA A 84 -1.51 3.03 -4.46
CA ALA A 84 -1.40 3.73 -3.20
C ALA A 84 0.01 3.57 -2.61
N ASN A 85 0.63 4.68 -2.27
CA ASN A 85 1.93 4.74 -1.60
C ASN A 85 1.72 5.29 -0.19
N LEU A 86 1.94 4.45 0.81
CA LEU A 86 1.78 4.76 2.23
C LEU A 86 3.16 4.99 2.83
N TYR A 87 3.49 6.25 3.09
CA TYR A 87 4.75 6.61 3.75
C TYR A 87 4.54 6.71 5.26
N GLY A 88 5.43 6.06 6.03
CA GLY A 88 5.39 6.08 7.49
C GLY A 88 4.15 5.41 8.07
N ALA A 89 3.73 4.28 7.50
CA ALA A 89 2.57 3.55 7.98
C ALA A 89 2.86 2.90 9.35
N SER A 90 2.01 3.14 10.33
CA SER A 90 2.09 2.55 11.67
C SER A 90 1.15 1.37 11.78
N ILE A 91 1.73 0.17 11.82
CA ILE A 91 1.02 -1.10 11.97
C ILE A 91 1.77 -1.93 13.01
N PRO A 92 1.38 -1.85 14.29
CA PRO A 92 2.02 -2.62 15.34
C PRO A 92 1.94 -4.12 15.06
N PHE A 93 3.04 -4.85 15.28
CA PHE A 93 3.06 -6.30 15.09
C PHE A 93 2.04 -7.03 16.00
N SER A 94 1.71 -6.46 17.16
CA SER A 94 0.63 -6.95 18.03
C SER A 94 -0.71 -7.02 17.32
N ASP A 95 -0.99 -6.07 16.45
CA ASP A 95 -2.30 -5.90 15.83
C ASP A 95 -2.44 -6.88 14.66
N ILE A 96 -1.35 -7.09 13.91
CA ILE A 96 -1.25 -8.13 12.88
C ILE A 96 -1.39 -9.52 13.49
N SER A 97 -0.60 -9.82 14.53
CA SER A 97 -0.56 -11.14 15.16
C SER A 97 -1.89 -11.52 15.83
N LYS A 98 -2.57 -10.56 16.45
CA LYS A 98 -3.91 -10.76 17.03
C LYS A 98 -5.05 -10.65 16.00
N ARG A 99 -4.75 -10.19 14.77
CA ARG A 99 -5.73 -9.88 13.71
C ARG A 99 -6.74 -8.79 14.13
N GLU A 100 -6.30 -7.85 14.95
CA GLU A 100 -7.06 -6.71 15.51
C GLU A 100 -6.74 -5.41 14.78
N LEU A 101 -6.49 -5.49 13.48
CA LEU A 101 -6.16 -4.35 12.63
C LEU A 101 -7.43 -3.53 12.34
N HIS A 102 -7.71 -2.57 13.23
CA HIS A 102 -8.85 -1.66 13.14
C HIS A 102 -8.52 -0.39 12.34
N ARG A 103 -7.29 0.12 12.53
CA ARG A 103 -6.87 1.41 12.02
C ARG A 103 -5.40 1.37 11.61
N VAL A 104 -5.09 2.06 10.54
CA VAL A 104 -3.70 2.29 10.10
C VAL A 104 -3.46 3.78 10.00
N GLU A 105 -2.51 4.28 10.79
CA GLU A 105 -2.06 5.67 10.71
C GLU A 105 -0.95 5.77 9.65
N VAL A 106 -1.04 6.76 8.78
CA VAL A 106 -0.11 6.97 7.68
C VAL A 106 0.32 8.44 7.67
N ASP A 107 1.62 8.68 7.82
CA ASP A 107 2.18 10.05 7.84
C ASP A 107 1.87 10.78 6.53
N ARG A 108 2.04 10.10 5.39
CA ARG A 108 1.68 10.63 4.07
C ARG A 108 1.15 9.53 3.16
N LEU A 109 -0.02 9.75 2.59
CA LEU A 109 -0.65 8.86 1.64
C LEU A 109 -0.70 9.53 0.27
N VAL A 110 -0.16 8.88 -0.76
CA VAL A 110 -0.29 9.31 -2.15
C VAL A 110 -1.08 8.24 -2.89
N THR A 111 -2.19 8.63 -3.51
CA THR A 111 -3.04 7.73 -4.28
C THR A 111 -3.10 8.18 -5.72
N THR A 112 -3.09 7.21 -6.63
CA THR A 112 -3.32 7.43 -8.06
C THR A 112 -4.37 6.44 -8.53
N VAL A 113 -5.45 6.96 -9.13
CA VAL A 113 -6.51 6.16 -9.73
C VAL A 113 -6.52 6.41 -11.23
N ARG A 114 -6.58 5.33 -12.01
CA ARG A 114 -6.59 5.37 -13.47
C ARG A 114 -7.82 4.65 -13.99
N PHE A 115 -8.54 5.28 -14.91
CA PHE A 115 -9.73 4.69 -15.53
C PHE A 115 -9.89 5.16 -16.97
N ASP A 116 -10.55 4.35 -17.80
CA ASP A 116 -10.73 4.68 -19.20
C ASP A 116 -11.68 5.88 -19.39
N ALA A 117 -11.26 6.86 -20.19
CA ALA A 117 -12.02 8.08 -20.46
C ALA A 117 -13.27 7.88 -21.35
N SER A 118 -13.62 6.62 -21.65
CA SER A 118 -14.74 6.26 -22.53
C SER A 118 -16.12 6.61 -21.94
N ARG A 119 -16.19 7.04 -20.67
CA ARG A 119 -17.43 7.49 -20.02
C ARG A 119 -17.40 9.00 -19.72
N PRO A 120 -18.25 9.81 -20.39
CA PRO A 120 -18.21 11.28 -20.26
C PRO A 120 -18.65 11.83 -18.90
N LEU A 121 -19.36 11.04 -18.07
CA LEU A 121 -19.97 11.53 -16.82
C LEU A 121 -19.00 11.66 -15.63
N VAL A 122 -17.78 11.12 -15.74
CA VAL A 122 -16.83 11.00 -14.61
C VAL A 122 -16.10 12.31 -14.29
N LEU A 123 -16.10 13.28 -15.20
CA LEU A 123 -15.37 14.54 -15.03
C LEU A 123 -15.98 15.52 -14.01
N LEU A 124 -17.22 15.28 -13.54
CA LEU A 124 -18.00 16.29 -12.80
C LEU A 124 -17.94 16.15 -11.27
N ASP A 125 -17.40 15.05 -10.73
CA ASP A 125 -17.18 14.90 -9.29
C ASP A 125 -15.85 14.19 -8.98
N VAL A 126 -14.74 14.91 -9.15
CA VAL A 126 -13.39 14.38 -8.89
C VAL A 126 -13.12 14.25 -7.38
N ALA A 127 -13.85 15.01 -6.56
CA ALA A 127 -13.63 15.12 -5.12
C ALA A 127 -13.98 13.82 -4.36
N GLY A 128 -14.90 13.01 -4.88
CA GLY A 128 -15.27 11.71 -4.32
C GLY A 128 -14.45 10.50 -4.83
N LEU A 129 -13.55 10.69 -5.80
CA LEU A 129 -12.92 9.57 -6.54
C LEU A 129 -11.84 8.81 -5.77
N LEU A 130 -11.22 9.46 -4.79
CA LEU A 130 -10.06 8.88 -4.12
C LEU A 130 -10.47 8.24 -2.80
N PRO A 131 -10.05 6.98 -2.57
CA PRO A 131 -10.36 6.30 -1.33
C PRO A 131 -9.68 7.00 -0.15
N PHE A 132 -10.20 6.77 1.05
CA PHE A 132 -9.61 7.20 2.33
C PHE A 132 -9.59 8.72 2.58
N GLY A 133 -10.49 9.48 1.93
CA GLY A 133 -10.60 10.93 2.16
C GLY A 133 -9.40 11.72 1.65
N VAL A 134 -8.67 11.16 0.69
CA VAL A 134 -7.51 11.81 0.07
C VAL A 134 -8.01 12.91 -0.88
N VAL A 135 -7.48 14.11 -0.73
CA VAL A 135 -7.86 15.24 -1.59
C VAL A 135 -7.20 15.08 -2.96
N PRO A 136 -7.96 15.14 -4.07
CA PRO A 136 -7.38 15.19 -5.40
C PRO A 136 -6.50 16.43 -5.56
N THR A 137 -5.26 16.23 -6.00
CA THR A 137 -4.27 17.29 -6.21
C THR A 137 -3.85 17.42 -7.67
N GLY A 138 -4.11 16.40 -8.49
CA GLY A 138 -3.81 16.40 -9.91
C GLY A 138 -4.83 15.61 -10.70
N LEU A 139 -5.15 16.10 -11.89
CA LEU A 139 -5.95 15.41 -12.88
C LEU A 139 -5.26 15.56 -14.22
N ASP A 140 -5.05 14.43 -14.90
CA ASP A 140 -4.39 14.37 -16.19
C ASP A 140 -5.07 13.35 -17.10
N PHE A 141 -4.84 13.45 -18.41
CA PHE A 141 -5.31 12.50 -19.41
C PHE A 141 -4.09 11.91 -20.13
N GLN A 142 -3.82 10.62 -19.90
CA GLN A 142 -2.67 9.93 -20.46
C GLN A 142 -3.12 8.65 -21.14
N ASN A 143 -2.73 8.45 -22.41
CA ASN A 143 -2.99 7.21 -23.17
C ASN A 143 -4.47 6.78 -23.21
N GLY A 144 -5.41 7.74 -23.27
CA GLY A 144 -6.85 7.45 -23.26
C GLY A 144 -7.45 7.16 -21.88
N GLN A 145 -6.63 7.22 -20.82
CA GLN A 145 -7.06 7.09 -19.44
C GLN A 145 -7.07 8.45 -18.74
N VAL A 146 -8.02 8.63 -17.84
CA VAL A 146 -8.00 9.69 -16.85
C VAL A 146 -7.15 9.23 -15.67
N VAL A 147 -6.19 10.06 -15.28
CA VAL A 147 -5.31 9.82 -14.15
C VAL A 147 -5.63 10.86 -13.08
N VAL A 148 -6.12 10.40 -11.94
CA VAL A 148 -6.42 11.25 -10.79
C VAL A 148 -5.42 10.92 -9.70
N THR A 149 -4.67 11.93 -9.27
CA THR A 149 -3.72 11.80 -8.16
C THR A 149 -4.23 12.61 -6.99
N GLY A 150 -4.07 12.07 -5.78
CA GLY A 150 -4.31 12.83 -4.56
C GLY A 150 -3.24 12.56 -3.51
N THR A 151 -3.20 13.46 -2.53
CA THR A 151 -2.28 13.34 -1.40
C THR A 151 -2.97 13.72 -0.11
N GLY A 152 -2.75 12.91 0.92
CA GLY A 152 -3.17 13.18 2.29
C GLY A 152 -1.97 13.16 3.22
N SER A 153 -2.08 13.87 4.34
CA SER A 153 -1.08 13.86 5.43
C SER A 153 -1.76 13.51 6.74
N ASN A 154 -1.11 12.71 7.57
CA ASN A 154 -1.67 12.15 8.81
C ASN A 154 -3.02 11.46 8.55
N VAL A 155 -3.06 10.62 7.51
CA VAL A 155 -4.27 9.91 7.12
C VAL A 155 -4.48 8.75 8.07
N THR A 156 -5.71 8.59 8.51
CA THR A 156 -6.16 7.45 9.29
C THR A 156 -7.02 6.57 8.39
N VAL A 157 -6.51 5.40 8.02
CA VAL A 157 -7.28 4.40 7.26
C VAL A 157 -8.05 3.54 8.26
N ASP A 158 -9.36 3.68 8.27
CA ASP A 158 -10.27 2.84 9.06
C ASP A 158 -10.59 1.56 8.29
N ILE A 159 -10.10 0.43 8.78
CA ILE A 159 -10.26 -0.88 8.13
C ILE A 159 -11.67 -1.45 8.37
N ASP A 160 -12.30 -1.08 9.49
CA ASP A 160 -13.63 -1.56 9.83
C ASP A 160 -14.69 -0.92 8.95
N ALA A 161 -14.51 0.36 8.59
CA ALA A 161 -15.35 1.06 7.62
C ALA A 161 -15.35 0.37 6.24
N LEU A 162 -14.21 -0.20 5.80
CA LEU A 162 -14.07 -0.89 4.52
C LEU A 162 -14.80 -2.25 4.50
N LYS A 163 -14.81 -2.96 5.63
CA LYS A 163 -15.52 -4.25 5.76
C LYS A 163 -17.03 -4.08 5.78
N SER A 164 -17.53 -2.92 6.20
CA SER A 164 -18.96 -2.62 6.34
C SER A 164 -19.65 -2.21 5.05
N GLN A 165 -18.93 -1.84 3.98
CA GLN A 165 -19.51 -1.51 2.67
C GLN A 165 -19.81 -2.75 1.81
N ARG A 166 -20.10 -3.88 2.45
CA ARG A 166 -20.40 -5.16 1.78
C ARG A 166 -21.90 -5.38 1.63
#